data_AF-K1RW64-F1
#
_entry.id   AF-K1RW64-F1
#
_cell.length_a   1.000
_cell.length_b   1.000
_cell.length_c   1.000
_cell.angle_alpha   90.00
_cell.angle_beta   90.00
_cell.angle_gamma   90.00
#
_symmetry.space_group_name_H-M   'P 1'
#
loop_
_entity.id
_entity.type
_entity.pdbx_description
1 polymer ?
#
loop_
_entity_poly.entity_id
_entity_poly.type
_entity_poly.pdbx_seq_one_letter_code
_entity_poly.pdbx_strand_id
1 'polypeptide(L)'
;MLNKDIIADYLREVAPVDYSAQFRNQLIMTSVSGEYEELQKNVGYFPISINGTAIEKRYGLRVVGTNDTINGLEYFSLKDDTYGLLAWGWYALTDFTKAIPVSDTSSQFRLRKHNIQVGEADMLTTYFPRNETRGNKYFYGEIHIANQKIKLNSARDGLAPTPEAECLKCLIRNFFDGLVKLYHLANDTKKAVERYIDAYKIIQAPATENIVNAQKQLTDACKKLKSITKSKNATNPVAQKVLESYKRRIKDLHTEMDQEIPCIPASELPISSPIPQVEPELDDFEILNNHYPEDLAALIRRVCMSYQRNCPVSHIKLIRELQRKAIRELIEE
;
A
#
# COMPACT_ATOMS: atom_id res chain seq x y z
N MET A 1 -31.19 10.35 18.61
CA MET A 1 -29.82 10.92 18.54
C MET A 1 -29.11 10.32 17.35
N LEU A 2 -28.34 11.11 16.60
CA LEU A 2 -27.52 10.60 15.50
C LEU A 2 -26.43 9.67 16.05
N ASN A 3 -26.17 8.55 15.37
CA ASN A 3 -25.17 7.57 15.79
C ASN A 3 -23.76 8.14 15.61
N LYS A 4 -22.96 8.13 16.69
CA LYS A 4 -21.58 8.64 16.72
C LYS A 4 -20.71 8.04 15.63
N ASP A 5 -20.80 6.73 15.43
CA ASP A 5 -19.93 6.01 14.50
C ASP A 5 -20.28 6.36 13.06
N ILE A 6 -21.57 6.53 12.76
CA ILE A 6 -22.02 6.97 11.44
C ILE A 6 -21.51 8.38 11.12
N ILE A 7 -21.55 9.31 12.10
CA ILE A 7 -21.00 10.66 11.92
C ILE A 7 -19.48 10.59 11.70
N ALA A 8 -18.78 9.83 12.53
CA ALA A 8 -17.33 9.69 12.42
C ALA A 8 -16.93 9.17 11.05
N ASP A 9 -17.62 8.16 10.56
CA ASP A 9 -17.33 7.50 9.30
C ASP A 9 -17.57 8.44 8.11
N TYR A 10 -18.69 9.15 8.13
CA TYR A 10 -18.96 10.17 7.13
C TYR A 10 -17.89 11.27 7.13
N LEU A 11 -17.52 11.82 8.30
CA LEU A 11 -16.54 12.90 8.39
C LEU A 11 -15.13 12.44 7.99
N ARG A 12 -14.74 11.19 8.26
CA ARG A 12 -13.45 10.65 7.80
C ARG A 12 -13.30 10.64 6.27
N GLU A 13 -14.42 10.60 5.56
CA GLU A 13 -14.44 10.60 4.09
C GLU A 13 -14.50 12.02 3.54
N VAL A 14 -15.49 12.80 4.00
CA VAL A 14 -15.81 14.08 3.37
C VAL A 14 -14.99 15.24 3.90
N ALA A 15 -14.64 15.22 5.18
CA ALA A 15 -14.01 16.35 5.83
C ALA A 15 -12.52 16.42 5.47
N PRO A 16 -11.90 17.61 5.58
CA PRO A 16 -10.48 17.80 5.33
C PRO A 16 -9.66 17.31 6.52
N VAL A 17 -9.78 16.02 6.86
CA VAL A 17 -8.97 15.37 7.90
C VAL A 17 -7.66 14.87 7.32
N ASP A 18 -6.68 14.65 8.20
CA ASP A 18 -5.36 14.18 7.80
C ASP A 18 -5.34 12.65 7.61
N TYR A 19 -4.28 12.15 7.00
CA TYR A 19 -3.94 10.74 6.93
C TYR A 19 -3.43 10.23 8.27
N SER A 20 -3.59 8.93 8.52
CA SER A 20 -2.93 8.29 9.65
C SER A 20 -1.41 8.40 9.53
N ALA A 21 -0.72 8.47 10.67
CA ALA A 21 0.74 8.50 10.71
C ALA A 21 1.37 7.31 9.98
N GLN A 22 0.73 6.13 10.07
CA GLN A 22 1.17 4.92 9.37
C GLN A 22 1.11 5.10 7.84
N PHE A 23 -0.03 5.54 7.32
CA PHE A 23 -0.20 5.77 5.87
C PHE A 23 0.76 6.86 5.37
N ARG A 24 0.90 7.96 6.13
CA ARG A 24 1.82 9.05 5.78
C ARG A 24 3.26 8.55 5.67
N ASN A 25 3.76 7.90 6.71
CA ASN A 25 5.18 7.56 6.80
C ASN A 25 5.56 6.43 5.83
N GLN A 26 4.68 5.45 5.63
CA GLN A 26 5.01 4.26 4.84
C GLN A 26 4.64 4.36 3.35
N LEU A 27 3.65 5.20 3.01
CA LEU A 27 3.16 5.31 1.63
C LEU A 27 3.38 6.69 1.05
N ILE A 28 2.91 7.76 1.70
CA ILE A 28 3.06 9.12 1.15
C ILE A 28 4.55 9.49 1.07
N MET A 29 5.28 9.44 2.18
CA MET A 29 6.67 9.91 2.24
C MET A 29 7.64 9.07 1.39
N THR A 30 7.31 7.81 1.12
CA THR A 30 8.13 6.89 0.32
C THR A 30 7.81 6.97 -1.17
N SER A 31 6.64 7.52 -1.54
CA SER A 31 6.15 7.54 -2.93
C SER A 31 6.11 8.94 -3.55
N VAL A 32 5.91 9.98 -2.74
CA VAL A 32 5.89 11.37 -3.21
C VAL A 32 7.28 11.80 -3.64
N SER A 33 7.38 12.51 -4.76
CA SER A 33 8.65 13.02 -5.28
C SER A 33 8.45 14.22 -6.21
N GLY A 34 9.46 15.07 -6.33
CA GLY A 34 9.51 16.14 -7.32
C GLY A 34 8.40 17.19 -7.13
N GLU A 35 7.67 17.53 -8.19
CA GLU A 35 6.60 18.55 -8.13
C GLU A 35 5.46 18.21 -7.16
N TYR A 36 5.29 16.93 -6.83
CA TYR A 36 4.22 16.47 -5.95
C TYR A 36 4.50 16.70 -4.47
N GLU A 37 5.76 16.91 -4.06
CA GLU A 37 6.11 17.13 -2.65
C GLU A 37 5.44 18.40 -2.10
N GLU A 38 5.55 19.50 -2.84
CA GLU A 38 4.96 20.77 -2.46
C GLU A 38 3.43 20.72 -2.58
N LEU A 39 2.89 20.05 -3.60
CA LEU A 39 1.44 19.85 -3.74
C LEU A 39 0.87 19.05 -2.57
N GLN A 40 1.53 17.96 -2.17
CA GLN A 40 1.15 17.10 -1.06
C GLN A 40 1.25 17.81 0.29
N LYS A 41 2.32 18.59 0.50
CA LYS A 41 2.51 19.40 1.71
C LYS A 41 1.43 20.47 1.88
N ASN A 42 0.94 21.01 0.77
CA ASN A 42 -0.10 22.03 0.75
C ASN A 42 -1.54 21.47 0.80
N VAL A 43 -1.71 20.15 0.96
CA VAL A 43 -3.02 19.57 1.26
C VAL A 43 -3.41 19.96 2.68
N GLY A 44 -4.20 21.04 2.78
CA GLY A 44 -4.71 21.53 4.07
C GLY A 44 -5.57 20.49 4.77
N TYR A 45 -5.40 20.38 6.08
CA TYR A 45 -6.24 19.57 6.94
C TYR A 45 -6.58 20.32 8.24
N PHE A 46 -7.62 19.87 8.91
CA PHE A 46 -8.01 20.36 10.23
C PHE A 46 -8.07 19.19 11.20
N PRO A 47 -7.53 19.33 12.43
CA PRO A 47 -7.71 18.34 13.47
C PRO A 47 -9.17 18.33 13.91
N ILE A 48 -9.88 17.26 13.58
CA ILE A 48 -11.28 17.06 13.97
C ILE A 48 -11.33 15.92 14.98
N SER A 49 -12.12 16.10 16.04
CA SER A 49 -12.39 15.04 17.01
C SER A 49 -13.88 14.93 17.31
N ILE A 50 -14.34 13.73 17.63
CA ILE A 50 -15.72 13.45 18.03
C ILE A 50 -15.68 12.84 19.42
N ASN A 51 -16.18 13.58 20.41
CA ASN A 51 -16.12 13.21 21.82
C ASN A 51 -14.69 12.87 22.30
N GLY A 52 -13.73 13.71 21.92
CA GLY A 52 -12.32 13.55 22.30
C GLY A 52 -11.53 12.54 21.45
N THR A 53 -12.17 11.79 20.55
CA THR A 53 -11.49 10.87 19.63
C THR A 53 -11.17 11.59 18.32
N ALA A 54 -9.89 11.77 18.01
CA ALA A 54 -9.47 12.31 16.71
C ALA A 54 -9.93 11.40 15.55
N ILE A 55 -10.27 12.00 14.43
CA ILE A 55 -10.62 11.27 13.20
C ILE A 55 -9.60 11.58 12.09
N GLU A 56 -9.27 10.53 11.33
CA GLU A 56 -8.30 10.54 10.24
C GLU A 56 -8.89 9.79 9.04
N LYS A 57 -8.33 10.00 7.85
CA LYS A 57 -8.70 9.23 6.66
C LYS A 57 -8.49 7.74 6.88
N ARG A 58 -9.36 6.93 6.27
CA ARG A 58 -9.45 5.48 6.47
C ARG A 58 -8.44 4.64 5.67
N TYR A 59 -7.55 5.27 4.92
CA TYR A 59 -6.56 4.52 4.16
C TYR A 59 -5.58 3.79 5.09
N GLY A 60 -5.53 2.46 4.94
CA GLY A 60 -4.54 1.60 5.57
C GLY A 60 -3.41 1.23 4.62
N LEU A 61 -2.55 0.30 5.04
CA LEU A 61 -1.48 -0.27 4.20
C LEU A 61 -1.96 -1.44 3.32
N ARG A 62 -3.19 -1.88 3.53
CA ARG A 62 -3.86 -2.93 2.77
C ARG A 62 -5.24 -2.46 2.39
N VAL A 63 -5.70 -2.93 1.24
CA VAL A 63 -7.07 -2.69 0.77
C VAL A 63 -8.03 -3.61 1.51
N VAL A 64 -9.05 -3.04 2.14
CA VAL A 64 -10.05 -3.80 2.90
C VAL A 64 -10.88 -4.67 1.95
N GLY A 65 -11.07 -5.94 2.31
CA GLY A 65 -11.85 -6.90 1.54
C GLY A 65 -11.10 -7.60 0.39
N THR A 66 -10.08 -6.99 -0.20
CA THR A 66 -9.15 -7.70 -1.11
C THR A 66 -7.91 -8.21 -0.41
N ASN A 67 -7.50 -7.56 0.68
CA ASN A 67 -6.28 -7.80 1.43
C ASN A 67 -4.99 -7.54 0.63
N ASP A 68 -5.12 -6.89 -0.53
CA ASP A 68 -3.99 -6.50 -1.37
C ASP A 68 -3.11 -5.52 -0.60
N THR A 69 -1.81 -5.79 -0.56
CA THR A 69 -0.82 -4.86 -0.01
C THR A 69 -0.74 -3.64 -0.93
N ILE A 70 -0.69 -2.45 -0.35
CA ILE A 70 -0.37 -1.23 -1.10
C ILE A 70 1.16 -1.14 -1.18
N ASN A 71 1.70 -1.34 -2.38
CA ASN A 71 3.14 -1.37 -2.65
C ASN A 71 3.75 0.04 -2.75
N GLY A 72 2.91 1.07 -2.86
CA GLY A 72 3.26 2.47 -3.01
C GLY A 72 2.09 3.26 -3.57
N LEU A 73 2.28 4.57 -3.71
CA LEU A 73 1.31 5.45 -4.37
C LEU A 73 1.85 5.90 -5.72
N GLU A 74 1.01 5.89 -6.75
CA GLU A 74 1.35 6.44 -8.04
C GLU A 74 0.74 7.83 -8.17
N TYR A 75 1.59 8.85 -8.26
CA TYR A 75 1.20 10.25 -8.39
C TYR A 75 1.03 10.65 -9.85
N PHE A 76 0.08 11.53 -10.13
CA PHE A 76 -0.20 12.01 -11.48
C PHE A 76 -0.71 13.45 -11.50
N SER A 77 -0.61 14.07 -12.66
CA SER A 77 -1.11 15.42 -12.94
C SER A 77 -2.05 15.42 -14.14
N LEU A 78 -3.11 16.21 -14.06
CA LEU A 78 -4.04 16.51 -15.14
C LEU A 78 -3.79 17.97 -15.57
N LYS A 79 -2.96 18.13 -16.60
CA LYS A 79 -2.52 19.41 -17.13
C LYS A 79 -3.11 19.64 -18.51
N ASP A 80 -3.39 20.90 -18.82
CA ASP A 80 -3.84 21.38 -20.12
C ASP A 80 -2.93 22.53 -20.57
N ASP A 81 -2.65 22.62 -21.87
CA ASP A 81 -1.73 23.63 -22.41
C ASP A 81 -2.25 25.07 -22.24
N THR A 82 -3.58 25.25 -22.23
CA THR A 82 -4.23 26.56 -22.07
C THR A 82 -4.47 26.89 -20.60
N TYR A 83 -4.91 25.92 -19.81
CA TYR A 83 -5.36 26.15 -18.43
C TYR A 83 -4.35 25.75 -17.35
N GLY A 84 -3.20 25.19 -17.74
CA GLY A 84 -2.15 24.75 -16.83
C GLY A 84 -2.56 23.53 -16.00
N LEU A 85 -2.11 23.46 -14.75
CA LEU A 85 -2.46 22.38 -13.82
C LEU A 85 -3.92 22.51 -13.37
N LEU A 86 -4.78 21.60 -13.86
CA LEU A 86 -6.20 21.56 -13.49
C LEU A 86 -6.42 20.76 -12.19
N ALA A 87 -5.79 19.59 -12.11
CA ALA A 87 -5.80 18.74 -10.93
C ALA A 87 -4.53 17.89 -10.84
N TRP A 88 -4.27 17.35 -9.67
CA TRP A 88 -3.26 16.32 -9.44
C TRP A 88 -3.84 15.26 -8.52
N GLY A 89 -3.17 14.13 -8.36
CA GLY A 89 -3.68 13.09 -7.51
C GLY A 89 -2.71 11.96 -7.28
N TRP A 90 -3.20 10.95 -6.57
CA TRP A 90 -2.50 9.70 -6.36
C TRP A 90 -3.49 8.54 -6.35
N TYR A 91 -3.01 7.34 -6.65
CA TYR A 91 -3.75 6.10 -6.41
C TYR A 91 -2.85 5.03 -5.83
N ALA A 92 -3.45 4.11 -5.06
CA ALA A 92 -2.75 2.99 -4.47
C ALA A 92 -2.31 1.98 -5.55
N LEU A 93 -1.02 1.70 -5.61
CA LEU A 93 -0.47 0.64 -6.44
C LEU A 93 -0.59 -0.69 -5.70
N THR A 94 -1.46 -1.55 -6.20
CA THR A 94 -1.74 -2.88 -5.64
C THR A 94 -1.57 -3.96 -6.70
N ASP A 95 -1.82 -5.20 -6.33
CA ASP A 95 -1.86 -6.33 -7.27
C ASP A 95 -3.16 -6.36 -8.11
N PHE A 96 -4.15 -5.53 -7.77
CA PHE A 96 -5.46 -5.48 -8.42
C PHE A 96 -6.15 -6.86 -8.48
N THR A 97 -6.05 -7.62 -7.40
CA THR A 97 -6.46 -9.04 -7.36
C THR A 97 -7.94 -9.21 -7.72
N LYS A 98 -8.79 -8.30 -7.26
CA LYS A 98 -10.24 -8.26 -7.54
C LYS A 98 -10.78 -6.86 -7.27
N ALA A 99 -12.01 -6.61 -7.72
CA ALA A 99 -12.72 -5.40 -7.35
C ALA A 99 -12.94 -5.35 -5.82
N ILE A 100 -12.73 -4.18 -5.25
CA ILE A 100 -12.91 -3.84 -3.85
C ILE A 100 -14.42 -3.89 -3.53
N PRO A 101 -14.83 -4.57 -2.45
CA PRO A 101 -16.23 -4.69 -2.09
C PRO A 101 -16.82 -3.36 -1.63
N VAL A 102 -18.13 -3.19 -1.81
CA VAL A 102 -18.86 -1.97 -1.41
C VAL A 102 -18.85 -1.72 0.09
N SER A 103 -18.54 -2.73 0.90
CA SER A 103 -18.39 -2.59 2.36
C SER A 103 -17.17 -1.74 2.75
N ASP A 104 -16.22 -1.58 1.83
CA ASP A 104 -15.06 -0.73 2.02
C ASP A 104 -15.34 0.67 1.48
N THR A 105 -15.56 1.59 2.40
CA THR A 105 -15.93 2.97 2.08
C THR A 105 -14.74 3.82 1.60
N SER A 106 -13.51 3.28 1.61
CA SER A 106 -12.34 3.93 0.99
C SER A 106 -12.17 3.56 -0.48
N SER A 107 -12.96 2.60 -0.98
CA SER A 107 -12.94 2.20 -2.39
C SER A 107 -13.28 3.36 -3.32
N GLN A 108 -12.69 3.36 -4.53
CA GLN A 108 -12.85 4.31 -5.64
C GLN A 108 -12.04 5.60 -5.48
N PHE A 109 -11.85 6.30 -6.61
CA PHE A 109 -11.29 7.65 -6.61
C PHE A 109 -12.23 8.65 -5.95
N ARG A 110 -11.67 9.53 -5.12
CA ARG A 110 -12.36 10.69 -4.53
C ARG A 110 -11.91 11.98 -5.18
N LEU A 111 -12.86 12.75 -5.70
CA LEU A 111 -12.59 14.13 -6.11
C LEU A 111 -12.56 15.03 -4.88
N ARG A 112 -11.53 15.85 -4.75
CA ARG A 112 -11.35 16.76 -3.60
C ARG A 112 -11.05 18.17 -4.05
N LYS A 113 -11.58 19.14 -3.30
CA LYS A 113 -11.20 20.54 -3.40
C LYS A 113 -10.88 21.09 -2.01
N HIS A 114 -9.68 21.62 -1.82
CA HIS A 114 -9.16 22.00 -0.49
C HIS A 114 -9.28 20.86 0.54
N ASN A 115 -8.99 19.62 0.09
CA ASN A 115 -9.11 18.38 0.85
C ASN A 115 -10.54 17.98 1.29
N ILE A 116 -11.57 18.74 0.90
CA ILE A 116 -12.98 18.38 1.11
C ILE A 116 -13.45 17.54 -0.08
N GLN A 117 -14.18 16.46 0.17
CA GLN A 117 -14.76 15.64 -0.89
C GLN A 117 -15.80 16.42 -1.70
N VAL A 118 -15.81 16.21 -3.01
CA VAL A 118 -16.80 16.75 -3.94
C VAL A 118 -17.69 15.61 -4.42
N GLY A 119 -18.99 15.73 -4.19
CA GLY A 119 -19.96 14.67 -4.48
C GLY A 119 -19.76 13.40 -3.67
N GLU A 120 -20.49 12.38 -4.09
CA GLU A 120 -20.48 11.07 -3.45
C GLU A 120 -19.24 10.26 -3.84
N ALA A 121 -18.99 9.20 -3.07
CA ALA A 121 -17.87 8.29 -3.26
C ALA A 121 -17.71 7.78 -4.70
N ASP A 122 -18.82 7.50 -5.36
CA ASP A 122 -18.86 6.90 -6.69
C ASP A 122 -19.02 7.92 -7.82
N MET A 123 -19.02 9.23 -7.53
CA MET A 123 -19.26 10.32 -8.49
C MET A 123 -18.34 10.23 -9.72
N LEU A 124 -17.09 9.83 -9.53
CA LEU A 124 -16.13 9.69 -10.63
C LEU A 124 -16.34 8.44 -11.50
N THR A 125 -17.19 7.50 -11.09
CA THR A 125 -17.45 6.26 -11.83
C THR A 125 -18.01 6.54 -13.24
N THR A 126 -18.77 7.63 -13.41
CA THR A 126 -19.30 8.02 -14.72
C THR A 126 -18.23 8.39 -15.75
N TYR A 127 -16.98 8.62 -15.33
CA TYR A 127 -15.87 8.94 -16.23
C TYR A 127 -15.08 7.71 -16.69
N PHE A 128 -15.33 6.53 -16.11
CA PHE A 128 -14.83 5.29 -16.68
C PHE A 128 -15.56 4.97 -18.01
N PRO A 129 -14.92 4.22 -18.93
CA PRO A 129 -15.59 3.71 -20.12
C PRO A 129 -16.91 3.03 -19.78
N ARG A 130 -17.93 3.21 -20.63
CA ARG A 130 -19.29 2.68 -20.38
C ARG A 130 -19.34 1.17 -20.18
N ASN A 131 -18.42 0.42 -20.79
CA ASN A 131 -18.27 -1.03 -20.64
C ASN A 131 -17.47 -1.44 -19.39
N GLU A 132 -16.98 -0.48 -18.60
CA GLU A 132 -16.09 -0.66 -17.45
C GLU A 132 -16.70 -0.09 -16.17
N THR A 133 -18.00 -0.32 -15.95
CA THR A 133 -18.77 0.24 -14.80
C THR A 133 -18.23 -0.14 -13.42
N ARG A 134 -17.36 -1.16 -13.35
CA ARG A 134 -16.69 -1.62 -12.12
C ARG A 134 -15.25 -1.12 -12.00
N GLY A 135 -14.69 -0.47 -13.02
CA GLY A 135 -13.27 -0.10 -13.07
C GLY A 135 -12.84 0.75 -11.87
N ASN A 136 -13.67 1.70 -11.46
CA ASN A 136 -13.39 2.55 -10.30
C ASN A 136 -13.21 1.74 -9.00
N LYS A 137 -13.88 0.58 -8.87
CA LYS A 137 -13.80 -0.29 -7.69
C LYS A 137 -12.48 -1.07 -7.59
N TYR A 138 -11.51 -0.84 -8.46
CA TYR A 138 -10.17 -1.43 -8.34
C TYR A 138 -9.17 -0.52 -7.63
N PHE A 139 -9.56 0.70 -7.27
CA PHE A 139 -8.63 1.74 -6.83
C PHE A 139 -9.03 2.30 -5.48
N TYR A 140 -8.01 2.59 -4.65
CA TYR A 140 -8.06 3.74 -3.74
C TYR A 140 -7.34 4.89 -4.41
N GLY A 141 -7.86 6.11 -4.31
CA GLY A 141 -7.15 7.26 -4.81
C GLY A 141 -7.86 8.57 -4.58
N GLU A 142 -7.12 9.66 -4.73
CA GLU A 142 -7.65 11.02 -4.61
C GLU A 142 -7.23 11.86 -5.81
N ILE A 143 -8.16 12.71 -6.26
CA ILE A 143 -7.93 13.73 -7.28
C ILE A 143 -8.18 15.09 -6.63
N HIS A 144 -7.13 15.87 -6.44
CA HIS A 144 -7.18 17.20 -5.87
C HIS A 144 -7.25 18.26 -6.97
N ILE A 145 -8.34 19.02 -6.97
CA ILE A 145 -8.50 20.17 -7.86
C ILE A 145 -7.50 21.26 -7.46
N ALA A 146 -6.61 21.62 -8.39
CA ALA A 146 -5.57 22.62 -8.18
C ALA A 146 -5.97 24.00 -8.73
N ASN A 147 -6.68 24.01 -9.86
CA ASN A 147 -7.04 25.26 -10.53
C ASN A 147 -8.18 25.99 -9.79
N GLN A 148 -7.90 27.21 -9.34
CA GLN A 148 -8.83 28.04 -8.56
C GLN A 148 -10.09 28.47 -9.33
N LYS A 149 -10.05 28.46 -10.66
CA LYS A 149 -11.17 28.81 -11.53
C LYS A 149 -12.21 27.68 -11.63
N ILE A 150 -11.83 26.44 -11.37
CA ILE A 150 -12.80 25.32 -11.31
C ILE A 150 -13.66 25.51 -10.07
N LYS A 151 -14.94 25.81 -10.24
CA LYS A 151 -15.91 25.96 -9.13
C LYS A 151 -16.77 24.69 -9.00
N LEU A 152 -17.25 24.47 -7.79
CA LEU A 152 -18.27 23.46 -7.54
C LEU A 152 -19.64 24.04 -7.90
N ASN A 153 -20.60 23.19 -8.21
CA ASN A 153 -22.00 23.60 -8.32
C ASN A 153 -22.59 23.95 -6.93
N SER A 154 -23.81 24.50 -6.90
CA SER A 154 -24.44 24.97 -5.66
C SER A 154 -24.68 23.86 -4.63
N ALA A 155 -24.93 22.63 -5.09
CA ALA A 155 -25.11 21.45 -4.24
C ALA A 155 -23.79 20.84 -3.74
N ARG A 156 -22.65 21.26 -4.31
CA ARG A 156 -21.30 20.71 -4.07
C ARG A 156 -21.16 19.22 -4.40
N ASP A 157 -22.12 18.67 -5.13
CA ASP A 157 -22.12 17.29 -5.63
C ASP A 157 -21.45 17.16 -7.00
N GLY A 158 -21.01 18.28 -7.58
CA GLY A 158 -20.44 18.34 -8.91
C GLY A 158 -19.60 19.58 -9.18
N LEU A 159 -19.01 19.61 -10.37
CA LEU A 159 -18.33 20.79 -10.90
C LEU A 159 -19.33 21.71 -11.62
N ALA A 160 -19.20 23.01 -11.41
CA ALA A 160 -19.91 24.00 -12.21
C ALA A 160 -19.42 23.95 -13.67
N PRO A 161 -20.29 24.20 -14.67
CA PRO A 161 -19.92 24.13 -16.08
C PRO A 161 -19.07 25.34 -16.48
N THR A 162 -17.75 25.23 -16.31
CA THR A 162 -16.77 26.19 -16.83
C THR A 162 -15.84 25.51 -17.83
N PRO A 163 -15.17 26.25 -18.73
CA PRO A 163 -14.22 25.66 -19.68
C PRO A 163 -13.13 24.79 -19.01
N GLU A 164 -12.57 25.25 -17.88
CA GLU A 164 -11.57 24.49 -17.11
C GLU A 164 -12.16 23.21 -16.52
N ALA A 165 -13.41 23.25 -16.06
CA ALA A 165 -14.09 22.09 -15.50
C ALA A 165 -14.42 21.05 -16.58
N GLU A 166 -14.88 21.49 -17.76
CA GLU A 166 -15.12 20.58 -18.88
C GLU A 166 -13.82 19.96 -19.41
N CYS A 167 -12.74 20.74 -19.48
CA CYS A 167 -11.41 20.21 -19.80
C CYS A 167 -10.97 19.16 -18.77
N LEU A 168 -11.08 19.45 -17.47
CA LEU A 168 -10.75 18.49 -16.41
C LEU A 168 -11.55 17.18 -16.54
N LYS A 169 -12.86 17.26 -16.82
CA LYS A 169 -13.70 16.07 -17.06
C LYS A 169 -13.19 15.22 -18.22
N CYS A 170 -12.73 15.83 -19.31
CA CYS A 170 -12.12 15.12 -20.44
C CYS A 170 -10.78 14.47 -20.06
N LEU A 171 -9.92 15.17 -19.32
CA LEU A 171 -8.65 14.63 -18.85
C LEU A 171 -8.85 13.44 -17.89
N ILE A 172 -9.84 13.50 -16.99
CA ILE A 172 -10.17 12.38 -16.09
C ILE A 172 -10.59 11.14 -16.90
N ARG A 173 -11.41 11.31 -17.94
CA ARG A 173 -11.81 10.18 -18.83
C ARG A 173 -10.58 9.54 -19.48
N ASN A 174 -9.72 10.35 -20.09
CA ASN A 174 -8.51 9.86 -20.75
C ASN A 174 -7.57 9.14 -19.75
N PHE A 175 -7.46 9.67 -18.53
CA PHE A 175 -6.69 9.03 -17.47
C PHE A 175 -7.27 7.67 -17.08
N PHE A 176 -8.59 7.58 -16.89
CA PHE A 176 -9.27 6.33 -16.53
C PHE A 176 -9.22 5.28 -17.65
N ASP A 177 -9.23 5.68 -18.93
CA ASP A 177 -8.97 4.76 -20.05
C ASP A 177 -7.59 4.07 -19.93
N GLY A 178 -6.59 4.79 -19.43
CA GLY A 178 -5.28 4.24 -19.11
C GLY A 178 -5.33 3.22 -17.96
N LEU A 179 -6.07 3.53 -16.90
CA LEU A 179 -6.24 2.65 -15.74
C LEU A 179 -6.96 1.34 -16.09
N VAL A 180 -7.91 1.38 -17.03
CA VAL A 180 -8.58 0.16 -17.54
C VAL A 180 -7.55 -0.82 -18.09
N LYS A 181 -6.59 -0.34 -18.89
CA LYS A 181 -5.52 -1.18 -19.44
C LYS A 181 -4.63 -1.76 -18.33
N LEU A 182 -4.36 -0.98 -17.28
CA LEU A 182 -3.52 -1.37 -16.15
C LEU A 182 -4.13 -2.54 -15.37
N TYR A 183 -5.38 -2.41 -14.92
CA TYR A 183 -5.97 -3.46 -14.07
C TYR A 183 -6.33 -4.72 -14.88
N HIS A 184 -6.65 -4.61 -16.18
CA HIS A 184 -6.82 -5.78 -17.05
C HIS A 184 -5.50 -6.54 -17.23
N LEU A 185 -4.39 -5.82 -17.43
CA LEU A 185 -3.06 -6.41 -17.47
C LEU A 185 -2.75 -7.14 -16.15
N ALA A 186 -3.05 -6.51 -15.01
CA ALA A 186 -2.85 -7.11 -13.69
C ALA A 186 -3.68 -8.39 -13.52
N ASN A 187 -4.96 -8.38 -13.92
CA ASN A 187 -5.84 -9.55 -13.84
C ASN A 187 -5.39 -10.70 -14.75
N ASP A 188 -4.94 -10.40 -15.96
CA ASP A 188 -4.36 -11.41 -16.87
C ASP A 188 -3.07 -12.01 -16.31
N THR A 189 -2.24 -11.17 -15.69
CA THR A 189 -1.01 -11.59 -15.01
C THR A 189 -1.35 -12.50 -13.85
N LYS A 190 -2.27 -12.09 -12.97
CA LYS A 190 -2.77 -12.85 -11.84
C LYS A 190 -3.19 -14.26 -12.24
N LYS A 191 -4.06 -14.37 -13.26
CA LYS A 191 -4.55 -15.67 -13.76
C LYS A 191 -3.42 -16.57 -14.25
N ALA A 192 -2.40 -15.98 -14.90
CA ALA A 192 -1.25 -16.74 -15.35
C ALA A 192 -0.35 -17.18 -14.18
N VAL A 193 -0.19 -16.33 -13.16
CA VAL A 193 0.53 -16.66 -11.93
C VAL A 193 -0.20 -17.73 -11.10
N GLU A 194 -1.52 -17.64 -10.95
CA GLU A 194 -2.32 -18.67 -10.26
C GLU A 194 -2.15 -20.04 -10.94
N ARG A 195 -2.26 -20.09 -12.28
CA ARG A 195 -2.00 -21.32 -13.05
C ARG A 195 -0.58 -21.85 -12.89
N TYR A 196 0.40 -20.95 -12.77
CA TYR A 196 1.79 -21.32 -12.51
C TYR A 196 1.93 -21.96 -11.12
N ILE A 197 1.39 -21.30 -10.09
CA ILE A 197 1.45 -21.77 -8.69
C ILE A 197 0.78 -23.15 -8.57
N ASP A 198 -0.42 -23.31 -9.13
CA ASP A 198 -1.17 -24.57 -9.05
C ASP A 198 -0.41 -25.73 -9.72
N ALA A 199 0.16 -25.49 -10.91
CA ALA A 199 0.97 -26.48 -11.61
C ALA A 199 2.26 -26.81 -10.85
N TYR A 200 2.91 -25.80 -10.29
CA TYR A 200 4.15 -25.97 -9.51
C TYR A 200 3.92 -26.84 -8.28
N LYS A 201 2.83 -26.60 -7.53
CA LYS A 201 2.44 -27.42 -6.36
C LYS A 201 2.20 -28.88 -6.72
N ILE A 202 1.57 -29.17 -7.86
CA ILE A 202 1.31 -30.54 -8.33
C ILE A 202 2.62 -31.27 -8.67
N ILE A 203 3.59 -30.56 -9.26
CA ILE A 203 4.90 -31.12 -9.63
C ILE A 203 5.74 -31.45 -8.40
N GLN A 204 5.62 -30.63 -7.34
CA GLN A 204 6.37 -30.83 -6.09
C GLN A 204 5.72 -31.86 -5.15
N ALA A 205 4.47 -32.27 -5.40
CA ALA A 205 3.81 -33.26 -4.56
C ALA A 205 4.43 -34.67 -4.76
N PRO A 206 4.65 -35.45 -3.67
CA PRO A 206 5.40 -36.71 -3.72
C PRO A 206 4.66 -37.88 -4.41
N ALA A 207 3.39 -37.72 -4.78
CA ALA A 207 2.61 -38.76 -5.46
C ALA A 207 1.55 -38.12 -6.37
N THR A 208 1.80 -38.06 -7.68
CA THR A 208 0.81 -37.50 -8.60
C THR A 208 0.80 -38.18 -9.97
N GLU A 209 -0.29 -38.91 -10.25
CA GLU A 209 -0.81 -39.00 -11.61
C GLU A 209 -1.09 -37.57 -12.09
N ASN A 210 -0.73 -37.25 -13.34
CA ASN A 210 -0.83 -35.92 -14.00
C ASN A 210 0.41 -34.99 -13.98
N ILE A 211 1.61 -35.44 -13.59
CA ILE A 211 2.85 -34.62 -13.69
C ILE A 211 3.06 -34.06 -15.10
N VAL A 212 2.83 -34.87 -16.15
CA VAL A 212 2.99 -34.44 -17.55
C VAL A 212 2.03 -33.29 -17.90
N ASN A 213 0.79 -33.35 -17.40
CA ASN A 213 -0.19 -32.28 -17.61
C ASN A 213 0.19 -31.01 -16.84
N ALA A 214 0.67 -31.16 -15.59
CA ALA A 214 1.15 -30.03 -14.80
C ALA A 214 2.37 -29.34 -15.43
N GLN A 215 3.34 -30.10 -15.97
CA GLN A 215 4.48 -29.56 -16.71
C GLN A 215 4.04 -28.76 -17.95
N LYS A 216 3.04 -29.26 -18.69
CA LYS A 216 2.44 -28.54 -19.82
C LYS A 216 1.80 -27.23 -19.36
N GLN A 217 0.97 -27.28 -18.30
CA GLN A 217 0.32 -26.10 -17.73
C GLN A 217 1.34 -25.05 -17.25
N LEU A 218 2.41 -25.48 -16.57
CA LEU A 218 3.50 -24.62 -16.12
C LEU A 218 4.19 -23.93 -17.31
N THR A 219 4.46 -24.69 -18.38
CA THR A 219 5.07 -24.17 -19.61
C THR A 219 4.17 -23.15 -20.30
N ASP A 220 2.87 -23.41 -20.37
CA ASP A 220 1.90 -22.52 -21.00
C ASP A 220 1.68 -21.24 -20.18
N ALA A 221 1.66 -21.34 -18.84
CA ALA A 221 1.65 -20.19 -17.94
C ALA A 221 2.91 -19.32 -18.12
N CYS A 222 4.10 -19.92 -18.19
CA CYS A 222 5.35 -19.21 -18.49
C CYS A 222 5.32 -18.49 -19.85
N LYS A 223 4.80 -19.14 -20.90
CA LYS A 223 4.64 -18.52 -22.22
C LYS A 223 3.69 -17.32 -22.15
N LYS A 224 2.56 -17.46 -21.43
CA LYS A 224 1.59 -16.37 -21.25
C LYS A 224 2.20 -15.19 -20.48
N LEU A 225 2.92 -15.43 -19.39
CA LEU A 225 3.62 -14.37 -18.64
C LEU A 225 4.66 -13.63 -19.50
N LYS A 226 5.44 -14.36 -20.30
CA LYS A 226 6.38 -13.76 -21.28
C LYS A 226 5.65 -12.91 -22.33
N SER A 227 4.50 -13.37 -22.81
CA SER A 227 3.67 -12.62 -23.78
C SER A 227 3.10 -11.34 -23.16
N ILE A 228 2.59 -11.40 -21.93
CA ILE A 228 2.08 -10.24 -21.19
C ILE A 228 3.18 -9.18 -21.01
N THR A 229 4.37 -9.61 -20.58
CA THR A 229 5.52 -8.73 -20.35
C THR A 229 6.00 -8.03 -21.63
N LYS A 230 5.79 -8.64 -22.80
CA LYS A 230 6.13 -8.07 -24.12
C LYS A 230 5.02 -7.21 -24.73
N SER A 231 3.85 -7.15 -24.10
CA SER A 231 2.71 -6.41 -24.63
C SER A 231 2.94 -4.89 -24.57
N LYS A 232 2.26 -4.13 -25.44
CA LYS A 232 2.34 -2.66 -25.45
C LYS A 232 1.88 -2.05 -24.12
N ASN A 233 0.97 -2.69 -23.39
CA ASN A 233 0.49 -2.18 -22.10
C ASN A 233 1.52 -2.37 -20.98
N ALA A 234 2.45 -3.32 -21.13
CA ALA A 234 3.50 -3.60 -20.14
C ALA A 234 4.70 -2.64 -20.23
N THR A 235 4.77 -1.76 -21.24
CA THR A 235 5.85 -0.77 -21.35
C THR A 235 5.66 0.43 -20.42
N ASN A 236 4.45 0.64 -19.90
CA ASN A 236 4.17 1.68 -18.93
C ASN A 236 4.93 1.39 -17.61
N PRO A 237 5.66 2.37 -17.03
CA PRO A 237 6.42 2.16 -15.79
C PRO A 237 5.58 1.62 -14.63
N VAL A 238 4.33 2.07 -14.49
CA VAL A 238 3.42 1.60 -13.45
C VAL A 238 3.04 0.14 -13.67
N ALA A 239 2.76 -0.23 -14.92
CA ALA A 239 2.47 -1.62 -15.28
C ALA A 239 3.67 -2.53 -14.96
N GLN A 240 4.91 -2.07 -15.19
CA GLN A 240 6.10 -2.81 -14.82
C GLN A 240 6.18 -3.04 -13.31
N LYS A 241 5.88 -2.04 -12.47
CA LYS A 241 5.84 -2.20 -11.01
C LYS A 241 4.83 -3.28 -10.58
N VAL A 242 3.64 -3.33 -11.19
CA VAL A 242 2.64 -4.38 -10.93
C VAL A 242 3.18 -5.76 -11.34
N LEU A 243 3.78 -5.86 -12.53
CA LEU A 243 4.35 -7.13 -13.00
C LEU A 243 5.49 -7.61 -12.10
N GLU A 244 6.34 -6.71 -11.58
CA GLU A 244 7.40 -7.05 -10.63
C GLU A 244 6.83 -7.56 -9.30
N SER A 245 5.70 -7.02 -8.82
CA SER A 245 5.01 -7.56 -7.64
C SER A 245 4.64 -9.04 -7.84
N TYR A 246 4.04 -9.37 -8.98
CA TYR A 246 3.68 -10.75 -9.32
C TYR A 246 4.90 -11.66 -9.53
N LYS A 247 6.01 -11.14 -10.09
CA LYS A 247 7.26 -11.90 -10.20
C LYS A 247 7.85 -12.22 -8.83
N ARG A 248 7.81 -11.27 -7.90
CA ARG A 248 8.25 -11.49 -6.51
C ARG A 248 7.47 -12.62 -5.86
N ARG A 249 6.14 -12.65 -6.03
CA ARG A 249 5.28 -13.74 -5.52
C ARG A 249 5.67 -15.13 -6.05
N ILE A 250 6.09 -15.25 -7.32
CA ILE A 250 6.62 -16.51 -7.85
C ILE A 250 7.96 -16.86 -7.19
N LYS A 251 8.83 -15.88 -6.99
CA LYS A 251 10.14 -16.09 -6.35
C LYS A 251 10.00 -16.53 -4.90
N ASP A 252 9.09 -15.90 -4.16
CA ASP A 252 8.82 -16.21 -2.76
C ASP A 252 8.28 -17.65 -2.63
N LEU A 253 7.39 -18.09 -3.55
CA LEU A 253 6.91 -19.48 -3.60
C LEU A 253 8.06 -20.50 -3.71
N HIS A 254 9.05 -20.24 -4.57
CA HIS A 254 10.21 -21.14 -4.69
C HIS A 254 11.01 -21.17 -3.39
N THR A 255 11.17 -20.02 -2.74
CA THR A 255 11.96 -19.89 -1.51
C THR A 255 11.28 -20.58 -0.31
N GLU A 256 9.96 -20.48 -0.19
CA GLU A 256 9.18 -21.11 0.89
C GLU A 256 9.18 -22.64 0.78
N MET A 257 9.07 -23.18 -0.45
CA MET A 257 9.02 -24.64 -0.66
C MET A 257 10.40 -25.31 -0.58
N ASP A 258 11.49 -24.59 -0.87
CA ASP A 258 12.86 -25.07 -0.66
C ASP A 258 13.23 -25.19 0.85
N GLN A 259 12.45 -24.56 1.74
CA GLN A 259 12.66 -24.59 3.19
C GLN A 259 11.89 -25.71 3.92
N GLU A 260 11.03 -26.47 3.24
CA GLU A 260 10.28 -27.62 3.82
C GLU A 260 10.98 -28.98 3.62
N ILE A 261 12.27 -29.12 3.98
CA ILE A 261 12.82 -30.41 4.46
C ILE A 261 13.88 -30.13 5.54
N PRO A 262 13.55 -30.38 6.81
CA PRO A 262 14.25 -31.47 7.49
C PRO A 262 13.25 -32.52 7.99
N CYS A 263 13.31 -33.70 7.39
CA CYS A 263 12.95 -34.92 8.10
C CYS A 263 13.85 -35.02 9.34
N ILE A 264 13.25 -35.14 10.52
CA ILE A 264 13.94 -35.61 11.72
C ILE A 264 13.68 -37.12 11.78
N PRO A 265 14.66 -38.00 11.47
CA PRO A 265 14.63 -39.37 11.95
C PRO A 265 14.90 -39.37 13.45
N ALA A 266 14.16 -40.21 14.18
CA ALA A 266 14.35 -40.42 15.61
C ALA A 266 15.69 -41.15 15.90
N SER A 267 16.36 -40.72 16.97
CA SER A 267 17.57 -41.28 17.61
C SER A 267 18.86 -40.93 16.86
N GLU A 268 19.95 -40.45 17.46
CA GLU A 268 20.48 -40.59 18.83
C GLU A 268 21.15 -39.28 19.27
N LEU A 269 21.19 -39.02 20.57
CA LEU A 269 21.91 -37.89 21.20
C LEU A 269 23.40 -37.90 20.81
N PRO A 270 23.95 -36.80 20.27
CA PRO A 270 25.39 -36.60 20.23
C PRO A 270 25.80 -35.50 21.23
N ILE A 271 26.57 -35.99 22.19
CA ILE A 271 27.65 -35.37 22.96
C ILE A 271 28.05 -33.95 22.53
N SER A 272 28.03 -33.07 23.53
CA SER A 272 28.60 -31.72 23.56
C SER A 272 29.97 -31.61 22.90
N SER A 273 30.14 -30.57 22.08
CA SER A 273 31.44 -29.99 21.75
C SER A 273 31.42 -28.49 22.02
N PRO A 274 32.56 -27.86 22.36
CA PRO A 274 32.61 -26.67 23.18
C PRO A 274 32.25 -25.40 22.41
N ILE A 275 31.47 -24.55 23.05
CA ILE A 275 31.15 -23.19 22.63
C ILE A 275 32.45 -22.37 22.54
N PRO A 276 32.76 -21.71 21.40
CA PRO A 276 33.76 -20.66 21.36
C PRO A 276 33.29 -19.52 22.27
N GLN A 277 34.10 -19.17 23.27
CA GLN A 277 33.82 -18.05 24.16
C GLN A 277 33.75 -16.76 23.35
N VAL A 278 32.52 -16.28 23.11
CA VAL A 278 32.25 -14.89 22.76
C VAL A 278 32.22 -14.13 24.08
N GLU A 279 33.05 -13.11 24.21
CA GLU A 279 33.01 -12.15 25.32
C GLU A 279 31.54 -11.73 25.55
N PRO A 280 31.03 -11.75 26.79
CA PRO A 280 29.65 -11.35 27.05
C PRO A 280 29.47 -9.89 26.63
N GLU A 281 28.74 -9.64 25.53
CA GLU A 281 28.17 -8.32 25.25
C GLU A 281 27.24 -8.01 26.43
N LEU A 282 27.66 -7.10 27.30
CA LEU A 282 26.86 -6.59 28.42
C LEU A 282 25.50 -6.11 27.88
N ASP A 283 24.39 -6.67 28.37
CA ASP A 283 23.05 -6.21 28.03
C ASP A 283 22.83 -4.83 28.65
N ASP A 284 23.03 -3.79 27.85
CA ASP A 284 22.90 -2.38 28.25
C ASP A 284 21.52 -2.05 28.89
N PHE A 285 20.52 -2.92 28.76
CA PHE A 285 19.17 -2.77 29.31
C PHE A 285 18.96 -3.44 30.68
N GLU A 286 19.89 -4.26 31.18
CA GLU A 286 19.74 -4.89 32.51
C GLU A 286 19.65 -3.85 33.63
N ILE A 287 20.36 -2.73 33.47
CA ILE A 287 20.41 -1.65 34.45
C ILE A 287 19.04 -1.01 34.72
N LEU A 288 18.11 -1.11 33.76
CA LEU A 288 16.74 -0.59 33.88
C LEU A 288 15.93 -1.36 34.92
N ASN A 289 16.21 -2.66 35.12
CA ASN A 289 15.50 -3.48 36.10
C ASN A 289 15.76 -3.02 37.54
N ASN A 290 16.84 -2.26 37.77
CA ASN A 290 17.15 -1.68 39.09
C ASN A 290 16.44 -0.33 39.33
N HIS A 291 15.91 0.32 38.29
CA HIS A 291 15.34 1.67 38.37
C HIS A 291 13.84 1.71 38.05
N TYR A 292 13.32 0.70 37.35
CA TYR A 292 11.94 0.65 36.88
C TYR A 292 11.27 -0.69 37.19
N PRO A 293 9.95 -0.72 37.40
CA PRO A 293 9.18 -1.97 37.48
C PRO A 293 9.38 -2.82 36.22
N GLU A 294 9.33 -4.15 36.37
CA GLU A 294 9.65 -5.14 35.33
C GLU A 294 8.85 -4.90 34.02
N ASP A 295 7.57 -4.57 34.12
CA ASP A 295 6.71 -4.27 32.98
C ASP A 295 7.16 -3.04 32.18
N LEU A 296 7.64 -2.01 32.89
CA LEU A 296 8.09 -0.75 32.30
C LEU A 296 9.49 -0.90 31.70
N ALA A 297 10.39 -1.60 32.39
CA ALA A 297 11.70 -1.97 31.86
C ALA A 297 11.58 -2.82 30.59
N ALA A 298 10.66 -3.80 30.59
CA ALA A 298 10.36 -4.61 29.41
C ALA A 298 9.75 -3.78 28.26
N LEU A 299 8.91 -2.79 28.56
CA LEU A 299 8.37 -1.88 27.55
C LEU A 299 9.46 -1.03 26.91
N ILE A 300 10.32 -0.40 27.71
CA ILE A 300 11.46 0.41 27.22
C ILE A 300 12.36 -0.46 26.34
N ARG A 301 12.71 -1.68 26.80
CA ARG A 301 13.48 -2.66 26.03
C ARG A 301 12.82 -2.99 24.69
N ARG A 302 11.52 -3.29 24.67
CA ARG A 302 10.78 -3.60 23.42
C ARG A 302 10.79 -2.43 22.44
N VAL A 303 10.62 -1.21 22.92
CA VAL A 303 10.65 0.00 22.08
C VAL A 303 12.03 0.18 21.46
N CYS A 304 13.11 0.14 22.27
CA CYS A 304 14.47 0.28 21.78
C CYS A 304 14.84 -0.82 20.77
N MET A 305 14.48 -2.08 21.05
CA MET A 305 14.74 -3.21 20.15
C MET A 305 13.96 -3.12 18.84
N SER A 306 12.74 -2.55 18.85
CA SER A 306 11.98 -2.27 17.63
C SER A 306 12.71 -1.28 16.72
N TYR A 307 13.29 -0.21 17.29
CA TYR A 307 14.10 0.74 16.51
C TYR A 307 15.36 0.09 15.93
N GLN A 308 16.03 -0.78 16.69
CA GLN A 308 17.23 -1.47 16.21
C GLN A 308 16.93 -2.46 15.07
N ARG A 309 15.82 -3.21 15.17
CA ARG A 309 15.42 -4.19 14.14
C ARG A 309 14.99 -3.54 12.82
N ASN A 310 14.50 -2.30 12.87
CA ASN A 310 14.07 -1.56 11.69
C ASN A 310 15.16 -0.63 11.13
N CYS A 311 16.37 -0.67 11.68
CA CYS A 311 17.47 0.20 11.27
C CYS A 311 18.31 -0.43 10.14
N PRO A 312 18.71 0.33 9.10
CA PRO A 312 19.67 -0.13 8.11
C PRO A 312 21.01 -0.54 8.76
N VAL A 313 21.65 -1.60 8.24
CA VAL A 313 22.91 -2.14 8.78
C VAL A 313 24.01 -1.09 8.92
N SER A 314 24.04 -0.09 8.03
CA SER A 314 24.98 1.03 8.04
C SER A 314 24.88 1.94 9.27
N HIS A 315 23.75 1.91 10.00
CA HIS A 315 23.46 2.81 11.12
C HIS A 315 23.33 2.11 12.47
N ILE A 316 23.60 0.80 12.57
CA ILE A 316 23.49 0.02 13.81
C ILE A 316 24.34 0.62 14.94
N LYS A 317 25.56 1.07 14.64
CA LYS A 317 26.47 1.66 15.64
C LYS A 317 25.90 2.96 16.24
N LEU A 318 25.37 3.84 15.39
CA LEU A 318 24.74 5.09 15.81
C LEU A 318 23.51 4.84 16.69
N ILE A 319 22.67 3.86 16.31
CA ILE A 319 21.49 3.51 17.11
C ILE A 319 21.88 2.94 18.48
N ARG A 320 22.90 2.09 18.56
CA ARG A 320 23.42 1.59 19.85
C ARG A 320 23.92 2.73 20.74
N GLU A 321 24.62 3.72 20.19
CA GLU A 321 25.10 4.90 20.94
C GLU A 321 23.95 5.76 21.45
N LEU A 322 22.92 5.99 20.62
CA LEU A 322 21.71 6.74 21.02
C LEU A 322 20.93 6.00 22.12
N GLN A 323 20.77 4.69 22.01
CA GLN A 323 20.13 3.87 23.04
C GLN A 323 20.88 3.96 24.38
N ARG A 324 22.21 3.83 24.38
CA ARG A 324 23.02 4.00 25.60
C ARG A 324 22.87 5.37 26.23
N LYS A 325 22.80 6.43 25.41
CA LYS A 325 22.61 7.79 25.90
C LYS A 325 21.21 7.97 26.51
N ALA A 326 20.17 7.50 25.83
CA ALA A 326 18.81 7.55 26.33
C ALA A 326 18.62 6.75 27.63
N ILE A 327 19.23 5.57 27.73
CA ILE A 327 19.20 4.76 28.96
C ILE A 327 19.87 5.51 30.12
N ARG A 328 21.03 6.17 29.88
CA ARG A 328 21.68 6.99 30.91
C ARG A 328 20.82 8.17 31.36
N GLU A 329 20.22 8.91 30.42
CA GLU A 329 19.33 10.02 30.73
C GLU A 329 18.11 9.56 31.56
N LEU A 330 17.54 8.39 31.24
CA LEU A 330 16.44 7.79 32.00
C LEU A 330 16.82 7.34 33.42
N ILE A 331 18.10 7.21 33.74
CA ILE A 331 18.58 6.78 35.07
C ILE A 331 19.01 7.98 35.91
N GLU A 332 19.37 9.09 35.26
CA GLU A 332 19.84 10.32 35.92
C GLU A 332 18.69 11.28 36.34
N GLU A 333 17.44 11.02 35.95
CA GLU A 333 16.20 11.72 36.38
C GLU A 333 15.55 11.09 37.63
#